data_AF-A0A199XRG5-F1
#
_entry.id   AF-A0A199XRG5-F1
#
_cell.length_a   1.000
_cell.length_b   1.000
_cell.length_c   1.000
_cell.angle_alpha   90.00
_cell.angle_beta   90.00
_cell.angle_gamma   90.00
#
_symmetry.space_group_name_H-M   'P 1'
#
loop_
_entity.id
_entity.type
_entity.pdbx_description
1 polymer ?
#
loop_
_entity_poly.entity_id
_entity_poly.type
_entity_poly.pdbx_seq_one_letter_code
_entity_poly.pdbx_strand_id
1 'polypeptide(L)'
;MKKTYLNILVLFSITFLSCEKKDAVVSSNFIHKWHSLDGQLTINSNNTFEYSRNNCISKSISKGKWKITNDTLVLNSFQPKGCYFIESFVVKPPKDTTSSIVSNYSVRIKNCKPNTGYVILKNEKFYITDSLLISKTSPYIYDKKLSEGYNFKRRSYK
;
A
#
# COMPACT_ATOMS: atom_id res chain seq x y z
N MET A 1 51.97 25.74 -22.97
CA MET A 1 51.26 25.30 -21.74
C MET A 1 49.74 25.16 -21.87
N LYS A 2 49.11 25.26 -23.06
CA LYS A 2 47.63 25.14 -23.20
C LYS A 2 47.11 23.72 -23.54
N LYS A 3 47.96 22.84 -24.09
CA LYS A 3 47.58 21.47 -24.53
C LYS A 3 47.38 20.48 -23.38
N THR A 4 48.11 20.63 -22.28
CA THR A 4 48.02 19.75 -21.10
C THR A 4 46.73 19.93 -20.31
N TYR A 5 46.23 21.17 -20.19
CA TYR A 5 44.96 21.44 -19.50
C TYR A 5 43.74 20.92 -20.27
N LEU A 6 43.78 20.95 -21.61
CA LEU A 6 42.69 20.42 -22.43
C LEU A 6 42.53 18.90 -22.26
N ASN A 7 43.64 18.17 -22.17
CA ASN A 7 43.63 16.72 -21.94
C ASN A 7 43.12 16.35 -20.54
N ILE A 8 43.40 17.17 -19.52
CA ILE A 8 42.90 16.94 -18.14
C ILE A 8 41.39 17.20 -18.06
N LEU A 9 40.88 18.20 -18.78
CA LEU A 9 39.45 18.54 -18.79
C LEU A 9 38.60 17.46 -19.50
N VAL A 10 39.13 16.85 -20.56
CA VAL A 10 38.49 15.74 -21.27
C VAL A 10 38.48 14.47 -20.40
N LEU A 11 39.55 14.19 -19.66
CA LEU A 11 39.62 13.03 -18.76
C LEU A 11 38.61 13.12 -17.60
N PHE A 12 38.33 14.34 -17.11
CA PHE A 12 37.37 14.57 -16.03
C PHE A 12 35.89 14.50 -16.47
N SER A 13 35.62 14.64 -17.77
CA SER A 13 34.24 14.63 -18.30
C SER A 13 33.70 13.21 -18.53
N ILE A 14 34.56 12.18 -18.59
CA ILE A 14 34.16 10.80 -18.90
C ILE A 14 33.69 10.05 -17.64
N THR A 15 34.03 10.53 -16.44
CA THR A 15 33.66 9.88 -15.17
C THR A 15 32.23 10.17 -14.71
N PHE A 16 31.51 11.09 -15.35
CA PHE A 16 30.13 11.45 -15.00
C PHE A 16 29.05 10.79 -15.88
N LEU A 17 29.42 9.99 -16.88
CA LEU A 17 28.47 9.40 -17.84
C LEU A 17 27.88 8.04 -17.43
N SER A 18 28.32 7.45 -16.33
CA SER A 18 27.79 6.14 -15.89
C SER A 18 26.97 6.26 -14.62
N CYS A 19 25.89 7.05 -14.70
CA CYS A 19 24.74 6.85 -13.82
C CYS A 19 23.68 6.12 -14.64
N GLU A 20 23.87 4.81 -14.83
CA GLU A 20 22.75 3.96 -15.20
C GLU A 20 21.71 4.13 -14.09
N LYS A 21 20.54 4.69 -14.44
CA LYS A 21 19.34 4.49 -13.64
C LYS A 21 19.06 3.00 -13.72
N LYS A 22 19.68 2.24 -12.82
CA LYS A 22 19.20 0.91 -12.47
C LYS A 22 17.78 1.19 -12.01
N ASP A 23 16.80 0.86 -12.84
CA ASP A 23 15.48 0.52 -12.34
C ASP A 23 15.78 -0.52 -11.28
N ALA A 24 15.78 -0.06 -10.04
CA ALA A 24 16.12 -0.91 -8.94
C ALA A 24 15.04 -1.98 -9.00
N VAL A 25 15.42 -3.16 -9.48
CA VAL A 25 14.73 -4.41 -9.18
C VAL A 25 14.94 -4.56 -7.67
N VAL A 26 14.21 -3.73 -6.92
CA VAL A 26 14.13 -3.82 -5.48
C VAL A 26 13.37 -5.12 -5.29
N SER A 27 14.11 -6.21 -5.04
CA SER A 27 13.59 -7.39 -4.35
C SER A 27 13.13 -6.90 -2.97
N SER A 28 12.00 -6.22 -2.95
CA SER A 28 11.68 -5.35 -1.83
C SER A 28 11.28 -6.19 -0.65
N ASN A 29 11.80 -5.83 0.53
CA ASN A 29 11.39 -6.43 1.81
C ASN A 29 9.86 -6.41 1.99
N PHE A 30 9.15 -5.58 1.22
CA PHE A 30 7.69 -5.53 1.15
C PHE A 30 7.04 -6.74 0.46
N ILE A 31 7.70 -7.42 -0.49
CA ILE A 31 7.16 -8.58 -1.24
C ILE A 31 7.03 -9.77 -0.30
N HIS A 32 5.90 -9.83 0.39
CA HIS A 32 5.56 -10.84 1.39
C HIS A 32 4.04 -10.91 1.53
N LYS A 33 3.59 -11.96 2.23
CA LYS A 33 2.26 -12.08 2.78
C LYS A 33 2.28 -11.58 4.23
N TRP A 34 1.58 -10.48 4.45
CA TRP A 34 1.50 -9.76 5.72
C TRP A 34 0.16 -10.03 6.38
N HIS A 35 0.15 -10.14 7.71
CA HIS A 35 -1.02 -10.51 8.50
C HIS A 35 -1.28 -9.51 9.63
N SER A 36 -2.52 -9.11 9.83
CA SER A 36 -2.99 -8.35 10.99
C SER A 36 -4.07 -9.14 11.75
N LEU A 37 -4.65 -8.56 12.80
CA LEU A 37 -5.77 -9.16 13.54
C LEU A 37 -6.93 -9.53 12.61
N ASP A 38 -7.29 -8.58 11.74
CA ASP A 38 -8.54 -8.63 10.97
C ASP A 38 -8.31 -8.81 9.47
N GLY A 39 -7.06 -8.98 9.03
CA GLY A 39 -6.76 -8.93 7.61
C GLY A 39 -5.42 -9.48 7.17
N GLN A 40 -5.26 -9.44 5.87
CA GLN A 40 -4.09 -9.92 5.15
C GLN A 40 -3.81 -9.02 3.96
N LEU A 41 -2.53 -8.72 3.77
CA LEU A 41 -2.01 -7.98 2.63
C LEU A 41 -0.90 -8.79 1.97
N THR A 42 -1.08 -9.16 0.70
CA THR A 42 -0.05 -9.81 -0.11
C THR A 42 0.51 -8.80 -1.09
N ILE A 43 1.82 -8.58 -1.05
CA ILE A 43 2.56 -7.75 -2.01
C ILE A 43 3.29 -8.69 -2.96
N ASN A 44 2.94 -8.66 -4.24
CA ASN A 44 3.48 -9.55 -5.27
C ASN A 44 4.64 -8.89 -6.02
N SER A 45 5.59 -9.69 -6.53
CA SER A 45 6.75 -9.21 -7.30
C SER A 45 6.41 -8.50 -8.61
N ASN A 46 5.21 -8.72 -9.16
CA ASN A 46 4.71 -8.09 -10.40
C ASN A 46 4.05 -6.70 -10.17
N ASN A 47 4.45 -6.01 -9.08
CA ASN A 47 3.92 -4.71 -8.68
C ASN A 47 2.41 -4.70 -8.38
N THR A 48 1.80 -5.85 -8.11
CA THR A 48 0.39 -5.94 -7.69
C THR A 48 0.26 -6.31 -6.21
N PHE A 49 -0.86 -5.94 -5.60
CA PHE A 49 -1.20 -6.39 -4.26
C PHE A 49 -2.59 -7.00 -4.22
N GLU A 50 -2.80 -7.86 -3.22
CA GLU A 50 -4.12 -8.35 -2.83
C GLU A 50 -4.31 -8.10 -1.34
N TYR A 51 -5.48 -7.60 -0.96
CA TYR A 51 -5.83 -7.33 0.43
C TYR A 51 -7.18 -7.96 0.75
N SER A 52 -7.30 -8.49 1.96
CA SER A 52 -8.58 -8.92 2.51
C SER A 52 -8.69 -8.54 3.98
N ARG A 53 -9.89 -8.19 4.39
CA ARG A 53 -10.29 -7.93 5.77
C ARG A 53 -11.53 -8.75 6.07
N ASN A 54 -11.54 -9.45 7.19
CA ASN A 54 -12.70 -10.17 7.69
C ASN A 54 -13.07 -9.59 9.04
N ASN A 55 -14.36 -9.34 9.25
CA ASN A 55 -14.92 -9.18 10.59
C ASN A 55 -16.00 -10.27 10.79
N CYS A 56 -16.65 -10.29 11.95
CA CYS A 56 -17.59 -11.35 12.31
C CYS A 56 -18.76 -11.53 11.32
N ILE A 57 -19.12 -10.49 10.56
CA ILE A 57 -20.34 -10.45 9.75
C ILE A 57 -20.09 -10.13 8.27
N SER A 58 -18.87 -9.78 7.89
CA SER A 58 -18.56 -9.31 6.55
C SER A 58 -17.10 -9.54 6.16
N LYS A 59 -16.90 -9.60 4.85
CA LYS A 59 -15.59 -9.72 4.22
C LYS A 59 -15.43 -8.61 3.21
N SER A 60 -14.27 -7.97 3.23
CA SER A 60 -13.90 -6.93 2.27
C SER A 60 -12.59 -7.29 1.61
N ILE A 61 -12.48 -7.00 0.31
CA ILE A 61 -11.29 -7.31 -0.49
C ILE A 61 -10.75 -6.06 -1.19
N SER A 62 -9.52 -6.13 -1.68
CA SER A 62 -8.98 -5.11 -2.57
C SER A 62 -7.85 -5.70 -3.42
N LYS A 63 -7.68 -5.17 -4.62
CA LYS A 63 -6.57 -5.51 -5.52
C LYS A 63 -6.06 -4.23 -6.14
N GLY A 64 -4.77 -4.12 -6.40
CA GLY A 64 -4.23 -2.90 -6.97
C GLY A 64 -2.77 -2.99 -7.38
N LYS A 65 -2.18 -1.82 -7.64
CA LYS A 65 -0.75 -1.67 -7.88
C LYS A 65 -0.05 -1.13 -6.63
N TRP A 66 1.20 -1.50 -6.48
CA TRP A 66 2.08 -0.90 -5.49
C TRP A 66 3.35 -0.36 -6.14
N LYS A 67 3.94 0.64 -5.49
CA LYS A 67 5.26 1.16 -5.80
C LYS A 67 5.98 1.51 -4.51
N ILE A 68 7.30 1.63 -4.60
CA ILE A 68 8.11 2.14 -3.51
C ILE A 68 8.46 3.60 -3.82
N THR A 69 8.41 4.45 -2.81
CA THR A 69 8.90 5.82 -2.87
C THR A 69 9.79 6.00 -1.64
N ASN A 70 11.10 6.07 -1.85
CA ASN A 70 12.11 6.01 -0.80
C ASN A 70 12.00 4.72 0.04
N ASP A 71 11.65 4.84 1.31
CA ASP A 71 11.44 3.76 2.28
C ASP A 71 9.97 3.34 2.42
N THR A 72 9.09 3.91 1.59
CA THR A 72 7.64 3.84 1.78
C THR A 72 6.98 3.04 0.67
N LEU A 73 6.24 2.00 1.05
CA LEU A 73 5.32 1.28 0.17
C LEU A 73 4.05 2.11 -0.02
N VAL A 74 3.68 2.34 -1.27
CA VAL A 74 2.47 3.09 -1.64
C VAL A 74 1.52 2.17 -2.39
N LEU A 75 0.31 2.00 -1.86
CA LEU A 75 -0.75 1.15 -2.43
C LEU A 75 -1.84 1.99 -3.10
N ASN A 76 -2.25 1.57 -4.29
CA ASN A 76 -3.37 2.13 -5.02
C ASN A 76 -4.27 1.02 -5.56
N SER A 77 -5.49 0.91 -5.04
CA SER A 77 -6.51 -0.01 -5.50
C SER A 77 -6.88 0.23 -6.96
N PHE A 78 -7.16 -0.85 -7.66
CA PHE A 78 -7.92 -0.77 -8.90
C PHE A 78 -9.35 -0.36 -8.61
N GLN A 79 -9.98 0.18 -9.65
CA GLN A 79 -11.43 0.31 -9.65
C GLN A 79 -12.06 -1.09 -9.64
N PRO A 80 -12.97 -1.40 -8.69
CA PRO A 80 -13.64 -2.70 -8.69
C PRO A 80 -14.48 -2.87 -9.95
N LYS A 81 -14.28 -3.99 -10.64
CA LYS A 81 -15.13 -4.46 -11.73
C LYS A 81 -16.13 -5.45 -11.16
N GLY A 82 -17.18 -4.93 -10.53
CA GLY A 82 -18.18 -5.77 -9.88
C GLY A 82 -19.01 -5.00 -8.89
N CYS A 83 -19.73 -5.76 -8.08
CA CYS A 83 -20.70 -5.23 -7.15
C CYS A 83 -20.23 -5.41 -5.72
N TYR A 84 -19.87 -4.29 -5.11
CA TYR A 84 -19.26 -4.25 -3.80
C TYR A 84 -19.80 -3.09 -3.00
N PHE A 85 -19.82 -3.24 -1.68
CA PHE A 85 -19.90 -2.10 -0.79
C PHE A 85 -18.52 -1.43 -0.76
N ILE A 86 -18.44 -0.15 -1.13
CA ILE A 86 -17.16 0.56 -1.13
C ILE A 86 -16.82 1.00 0.28
N GLU A 87 -15.62 0.65 0.75
CA GLU A 87 -15.15 0.93 2.10
C GLU A 87 -13.81 1.65 2.07
N SER A 88 -13.56 2.48 3.09
CA SER A 88 -12.23 3.05 3.32
C SER A 88 -11.33 2.04 4.04
N PHE A 89 -10.02 2.12 3.81
CA PHE A 89 -9.04 1.31 4.52
C PHE A 89 -9.10 1.59 6.03
N VAL A 90 -8.91 2.86 6.41
CA VAL A 90 -9.10 3.32 7.80
C VAL A 90 -10.59 3.49 8.07
N VAL A 91 -11.12 2.68 8.98
CA VAL A 91 -12.47 2.84 9.53
C VAL A 91 -12.38 3.85 10.68
N LYS A 92 -13.05 4.99 10.54
CA LYS A 92 -13.20 5.94 11.64
C LYS A 92 -14.30 5.42 12.58
N PRO A 93 -14.15 5.53 13.91
CA PRO A 93 -15.26 5.30 14.82
C PRO A 93 -16.37 6.30 14.48
N PRO A 94 -17.64 5.93 14.67
CA PRO A 94 -18.76 6.82 14.39
C PRO A 94 -18.56 8.12 15.18
N LYS A 95 -18.45 9.26 14.48
CA LYS A 95 -18.57 10.58 15.12
C LYS A 95 -20.04 10.93 15.09
N ASP A 96 -20.69 10.79 16.24
CA ASP A 96 -22.09 11.13 16.50
C ASP A 96 -23.11 10.46 15.59
N THR A 97 -24.14 9.88 16.20
CA THR A 97 -25.14 8.97 15.63
C THR A 97 -26.07 9.59 14.57
N THR A 98 -25.72 10.75 14.01
CA THR A 98 -26.52 11.51 13.03
C THR A 98 -25.78 11.83 11.74
N SER A 99 -24.45 11.64 11.67
CA SER A 99 -23.71 11.69 10.41
C SER A 99 -23.73 10.31 9.78
N SER A 100 -24.78 10.05 9.01
CA SER A 100 -24.95 8.92 8.10
C SER A 100 -23.60 8.52 7.50
N ILE A 101 -23.07 7.34 7.87
CA ILE A 101 -22.06 6.63 7.08
C ILE A 101 -22.78 6.13 5.82
N VAL A 102 -23.23 7.07 5.00
CA VAL A 102 -23.81 6.88 3.68
C VAL A 102 -22.94 7.70 2.75
N SER A 103 -21.62 7.47 2.78
CA SER A 103 -20.74 8.04 1.77
C SER A 103 -20.61 7.02 0.63
N ASN A 104 -21.58 7.08 -0.27
CA ASN A 104 -21.46 6.66 -1.67
C ASN A 104 -21.17 5.17 -1.91
N TYR A 105 -22.18 4.33 -1.67
CA TYR A 105 -22.30 3.05 -2.36
C TYR A 105 -22.45 3.30 -3.86
N SER A 106 -21.34 3.52 -4.58
CA SER A 106 -21.38 3.60 -6.04
C SER A 106 -21.61 2.18 -6.58
N VAL A 107 -22.86 1.75 -6.55
CA VAL A 107 -23.37 0.56 -7.23
C VAL A 107 -23.27 0.86 -8.73
N ARG A 108 -22.08 0.62 -9.31
CA ARG A 108 -21.81 0.86 -10.74
C ARG A 108 -22.57 -0.09 -11.67
N ILE A 109 -23.33 -1.04 -11.12
CA ILE A 109 -24.09 -2.04 -11.87
C ILE A 109 -25.55 -1.93 -11.42
N LYS A 110 -26.43 -1.42 -12.28
CA LYS A 110 -27.89 -1.41 -12.03
C LYS A 110 -28.36 -2.83 -11.65
N ASN A 111 -29.22 -2.95 -10.64
CA ASN A 111 -29.74 -4.21 -10.09
C ASN A 111 -28.74 -5.11 -9.35
N CYS A 112 -27.71 -4.54 -8.74
CA CYS A 112 -26.80 -5.35 -7.94
C CYS A 112 -26.98 -5.21 -6.42
N LYS A 113 -27.04 -6.37 -5.73
CA LYS A 113 -27.03 -6.52 -4.27
C LYS A 113 -25.67 -7.09 -3.83
N PRO A 114 -24.74 -6.26 -3.33
CA PRO A 114 -23.43 -6.74 -2.93
C PRO A 114 -23.50 -7.56 -1.62
N ASN A 115 -22.61 -8.55 -1.50
CA ASN A 115 -22.42 -9.37 -0.29
C ASN A 115 -20.99 -9.28 0.28
N THR A 116 -20.14 -8.48 -0.37
CA THR A 116 -18.71 -8.36 -0.11
C THR A 116 -18.33 -6.88 -0.22
N GLY A 117 -17.48 -6.41 0.68
CA GLY A 117 -16.90 -5.07 0.62
C GLY A 117 -15.72 -4.98 -0.34
N TYR A 118 -15.44 -3.78 -0.84
CA TYR A 118 -14.22 -3.47 -1.57
C TYR A 118 -13.53 -2.27 -0.93
N VAL A 119 -12.34 -2.52 -0.38
CA VAL A 119 -11.57 -1.50 0.32
C VAL A 119 -10.78 -0.67 -0.68
N ILE A 120 -11.00 0.64 -0.71
CA ILE A 120 -10.25 1.55 -1.56
C ILE A 120 -9.02 2.05 -0.80
N LEU A 121 -7.85 1.60 -1.26
CA LEU A 121 -6.56 2.15 -0.89
C LEU A 121 -6.20 3.19 -1.94
N LYS A 122 -6.14 4.47 -1.56
CA LYS A 122 -5.75 5.56 -2.47
C LYS A 122 -4.56 6.28 -1.87
N ASN A 123 -3.38 6.05 -2.44
CA ASN A 123 -2.11 6.54 -1.91
C ASN A 123 -1.91 6.15 -0.43
N GLU A 124 -2.29 4.91 -0.10
CA GLU A 124 -2.13 4.37 1.25
C GLU A 124 -0.65 4.02 1.46
N LYS A 125 -0.06 4.46 2.57
CA LYS A 125 1.39 4.47 2.77
C LYS A 125 1.79 3.59 3.94
N PHE A 126 2.81 2.76 3.73
CA PHE A 126 3.37 1.92 4.77
C PHE A 126 4.89 2.01 4.80
N TYR A 127 5.48 1.80 5.97
CA TYR A 127 6.91 1.58 6.14
C TYR A 127 7.15 0.28 6.90
N ILE A 128 8.36 -0.27 6.75
CA ILE A 128 8.77 -1.45 7.49
C ILE A 128 9.63 -1.04 8.68
N THR A 129 9.37 -1.65 9.83
CA THR A 129 10.26 -1.64 11.00
C THR A 129 10.38 -3.07 11.51
N ASP A 130 11.60 -3.60 11.53
CA ASP A 130 11.94 -4.99 11.82
C ASP A 130 11.17 -6.00 10.94
N SER A 131 10.02 -6.46 11.41
CA SER A 131 9.10 -7.38 10.72
C SER A 131 7.65 -6.90 10.71
N LEU A 132 7.45 -5.63 11.03
CA LEU A 132 6.17 -4.94 11.01
C LEU A 132 6.05 -4.07 9.77
N LEU A 133 4.91 -4.15 9.10
CA LEU A 133 4.47 -3.21 8.09
C LEU A 133 3.47 -2.27 8.75
N ILE A 134 3.89 -1.02 8.96
CA ILE A 134 3.17 -0.03 9.75
C ILE A 134 2.49 0.96 8.81
N SER A 135 1.18 1.16 8.97
CA SER A 135 0.42 2.17 8.20
C SER A 135 0.79 3.57 8.67
N LYS A 136 1.17 4.46 7.74
CA LYS A 136 1.42 5.88 8.02
C LYS A 136 0.13 6.70 8.15
N THR A 137 -1.02 6.16 7.77
CA THR A 137 -2.30 6.89 7.79
C THR A 137 -3.17 6.56 8.99
N SER A 138 -2.83 5.52 9.77
CA SER A 138 -3.62 5.11 10.94
C SER A 138 -3.62 6.23 12.00
N PRO A 139 -4.77 6.89 12.27
CA PRO A 139 -4.84 7.93 13.29
C PRO A 139 -5.00 7.35 14.71
N TYR A 140 -5.08 6.02 14.84
CA TYR A 140 -5.35 5.31 16.09
C TYR A 140 -4.09 4.65 16.66
N ILE A 141 -2.93 5.31 16.55
CA ILE A 141 -1.66 4.82 17.10
C ILE A 141 -1.79 4.53 18.61
N TYR A 142 -2.66 5.26 19.30
CA TYR A 142 -2.88 5.12 20.75
C TYR A 142 -3.95 4.07 21.14
N ASP A 143 -4.81 3.62 20.22
CA ASP A 143 -5.73 2.52 20.49
C ASP A 143 -5.06 1.21 20.09
N LYS A 144 -4.68 0.42 21.09
CA LYS A 144 -3.93 -0.82 20.88
C LYS A 144 -4.68 -1.79 19.93
N LYS A 145 -6.00 -1.94 20.09
CA LYS A 145 -6.80 -2.87 19.30
C LYS A 145 -6.91 -2.44 17.84
N LEU A 146 -7.12 -1.14 17.60
CA LEU A 146 -7.18 -0.59 16.24
C LEU A 146 -5.79 -0.58 15.58
N SER A 147 -4.74 -0.24 16.34
CA SER A 147 -3.37 -0.23 15.83
C SER A 147 -2.92 -1.62 15.33
N GLU A 148 -3.33 -2.69 16.02
CA GLU A 148 -3.04 -4.07 15.62
C GLU A 148 -3.79 -4.52 14.35
N GLY A 149 -4.93 -3.87 14.03
CA GLY A 149 -5.68 -4.14 12.80
C GLY A 149 -5.03 -3.53 11.55
N TYR A 150 -4.37 -2.37 11.69
CA TYR A 150 -3.74 -1.64 10.57
C TYR A 150 -2.24 -1.88 10.41
N ASN A 151 -1.62 -2.53 11.40
CA ASN A 151 -0.23 -2.96 11.35
C ASN A 151 -0.16 -4.45 11.03
N PHE A 152 0.76 -4.83 10.15
CA PHE A 152 0.87 -6.20 9.71
C PHE A 152 2.21 -6.82 10.08
N LYS A 153 2.21 -8.11 10.37
CA LYS A 153 3.39 -8.93 10.68
C LYS A 153 3.67 -9.90 9.55
N ARG A 154 4.95 -10.16 9.26
CA ARG A 154 5.34 -11.36 8.51
C ARG A 154 5.17 -12.58 9.42
N ARG A 155 4.77 -13.73 8.87
CA ARG A 155 4.94 -14.99 9.62
C ARG A 155 6.44 -15.23 9.78
N SER A 156 6.89 -15.51 11.00
CA SER A 156 8.22 -16.06 11.18
C SER A 156 8.24 -17.43 10.53
N TYR A 157 9.19 -17.68 9.63
CA TYR A 157 9.49 -19.04 9.22
C TYR A 157 9.87 -19.81 10.51
N LYS A 158 9.15 -20.89 10.79
CA LYS A 158 9.53 -21.90 11.78
C LYS A 158 10.33 -22.96 11.06
#